data_AF-A0A535XZE0-F1
#
_entry.id   AF-A0A535XZE0-F1
#
_cell.length_a   1.000
_cell.length_b   1.000
_cell.length_c   1.000
_cell.angle_alpha   90.00
_cell.angle_beta   90.00
_cell.angle_gamma   90.00
#
_symmetry.space_group_name_H-M   'P 1'
#
loop_
_entity.id
_entity.type
_entity.pdbx_description
1 polymer ?
#
loop_
_entity_poly.entity_id
_entity_poly.type
_entity_poly.pdbx_seq_one_letter_code
_entity_poly.pdbx_strand_id
1 'polypeptide(L)'
;MAIALRPAEAKQLTGIELMGHLYRRAGFGATRDQLEAALARGYEATVEELLHPENAPPLEEDLIFRFYPDMKEARQIDPAQSLWVYRMINTRRPLEEKMALFWHHLFATGFAKLNHAKVMTNQIAMFRKYALSDFRTLLVEISRDPAMIFWLDNHTNT
;
A
#
# COMPACT_ATOMS: atom_id res chain seq x y z
N MET A 1 -20.75 -43.95 -1.58
CA MET A 1 -19.28 -43.92 -1.44
C MET A 1 -18.86 -42.51 -1.06
N ALA A 2 -18.42 -42.30 0.17
CA ALA A 2 -17.88 -41.01 0.61
C ALA A 2 -16.39 -40.92 0.23
N ILE A 3 -16.03 -39.94 -0.59
CA ILE A 3 -14.62 -39.62 -0.88
C ILE A 3 -14.09 -38.89 0.35
N ALA A 4 -13.29 -39.58 1.17
CA ALA A 4 -12.50 -38.92 2.19
C ALA A 4 -11.41 -38.08 1.49
N LEU A 5 -11.58 -36.75 1.47
CA LEU A 5 -10.51 -35.84 1.08
C LEU A 5 -9.37 -36.03 2.09
N ARG A 6 -8.25 -36.59 1.64
CA ARG A 6 -7.01 -36.60 2.44
C ARG A 6 -6.67 -35.15 2.78
N PRO A 7 -6.41 -34.81 4.05
CA PRO A 7 -5.89 -33.49 4.38
C PRO A 7 -4.59 -33.30 3.60
N ALA A 8 -4.48 -32.19 2.87
CA ALA A 8 -3.26 -31.86 2.16
C ALA A 8 -2.14 -31.70 3.21
N GLU A 9 -1.08 -32.49 3.09
CA GLU A 9 0.14 -32.28 3.88
C GLU A 9 0.66 -30.87 3.56
N ALA A 10 0.64 -29.98 4.54
CA ALA A 10 1.13 -28.63 4.37
C ALA A 10 2.65 -28.70 4.12
N LYS A 11 3.08 -28.35 2.90
CA LYS A 11 4.50 -28.27 2.55
C LYS A 11 5.20 -27.29 3.49
N GLN A 12 6.22 -27.76 4.20
CA GLN A 12 7.08 -26.90 5.00
C GLN A 12 7.92 -26.01 4.05
N LEU A 13 7.79 -24.70 4.19
CA LEU A 13 8.52 -23.74 3.36
C LEU A 13 9.99 -23.69 3.80
N THR A 14 10.90 -23.66 2.84
CA THR A 14 12.29 -23.26 3.07
C THR A 14 12.37 -21.81 3.56
N GLY A 15 13.49 -21.39 4.15
CA GLY A 15 13.67 -20.02 4.63
C GLY A 15 13.43 -18.96 3.53
N ILE A 16 13.91 -19.21 2.32
CA ILE A 16 13.69 -18.30 1.17
C ILE A 16 12.22 -18.31 0.73
N GLU A 17 11.56 -19.46 0.69
CA GLU A 17 10.14 -19.53 0.35
C GLU A 17 9.28 -18.79 1.38
N LEU A 18 9.62 -18.91 2.67
CA LEU A 18 8.97 -18.21 3.78
C LEU A 18 9.15 -16.69 3.66
N MET A 19 10.38 -16.21 3.45
CA MET A 19 10.65 -14.79 3.22
C MET A 19 9.92 -14.28 1.97
N GLY A 20 9.94 -15.05 0.89
CA GLY A 20 9.18 -14.73 -0.33
C GLY A 20 7.68 -14.62 -0.07
N HIS A 21 7.13 -15.50 0.77
CA HIS A 21 5.73 -15.40 1.19
C HIS A 21 5.47 -14.13 1.98
N LEU A 22 6.32 -13.82 2.96
CA LEU A 22 6.24 -12.59 3.76
C LEU A 22 6.20 -11.34 2.86
N TYR A 23 7.17 -11.17 1.96
CA TYR A 23 7.24 -9.98 1.09
C TYR A 23 6.09 -9.87 0.07
N ARG A 24 5.45 -10.99 -0.32
CA ARG A 24 4.23 -10.95 -1.15
C ARG A 24 3.01 -10.49 -0.35
N ARG A 25 2.97 -10.77 0.95
CA ARG A 25 1.87 -10.38 1.86
C ARG A 25 2.05 -8.96 2.39
N ALA A 26 3.26 -8.61 2.81
CA ALA A 26 3.64 -7.33 3.39
C ALA A 26 4.14 -6.30 2.34
N GLY A 27 4.07 -6.64 1.05
CA GLY A 27 4.58 -5.80 -0.02
C GLY A 27 4.14 -6.27 -1.40
N PHE A 28 4.98 -6.03 -2.40
CA PHE A 28 4.74 -6.40 -3.80
C PHE A 28 5.71 -7.49 -4.29
N GLY A 29 6.36 -8.20 -3.36
CA GLY A 29 7.44 -9.14 -3.64
C GLY A 29 8.81 -8.57 -3.30
N ALA A 30 9.85 -9.32 -3.63
CA ALA A 30 11.24 -8.97 -3.39
C ALA A 30 12.14 -9.70 -4.39
N THR A 31 13.31 -9.12 -4.68
CA THR A 31 14.35 -9.77 -5.48
C THR A 31 15.05 -10.87 -4.68
N ARG A 32 15.80 -11.74 -5.36
CA ARG A 32 16.55 -12.82 -4.71
C ARG A 32 17.49 -12.29 -3.63
N ASP A 33 18.25 -11.25 -3.94
CA ASP A 33 19.21 -10.63 -3.02
C ASP A 33 18.52 -10.05 -1.78
N GLN A 34 17.34 -9.44 -1.95
CA GLN A 34 16.54 -8.94 -0.82
C GLN A 34 16.05 -10.09 0.07
N LEU A 35 15.63 -11.22 -0.51
CA LEU A 35 15.20 -12.39 0.26
C LEU A 35 16.35 -13.03 1.02
N GLU A 36 17.55 -13.11 0.43
CA GLU A 36 18.75 -13.62 1.11
C GLU A 36 19.20 -12.68 2.24
N ALA A 37 19.14 -11.36 2.03
CA ALA A 37 19.43 -10.38 3.07
C ALA A 37 18.41 -10.43 4.22
N ALA A 38 17.12 -10.58 3.93
CA ALA A 38 16.08 -10.77 4.94
C ALA A 38 16.26 -12.10 5.70
N LEU A 39 16.62 -13.18 5.00
CA LEU A 39 16.90 -14.46 5.62
C LEU A 39 18.10 -14.39 6.58
N ALA A 40 19.17 -13.70 6.17
CA ALA A 40 20.34 -13.47 7.01
C ALA A 40 20.03 -12.63 8.25
N ARG A 41 19.09 -11.67 8.14
CA ARG A 41 18.59 -10.85 9.25
C ARG A 41 17.72 -11.63 10.24
N GLY A 42 17.04 -12.68 9.75
CA GLY A 42 16.07 -13.45 10.52
C GLY A 42 14.64 -12.95 10.34
N TYR A 43 13.67 -13.83 10.58
CA TYR A 43 12.26 -13.60 10.27
C TYR A 43 11.66 -12.50 11.16
N GLU A 44 11.82 -12.61 12.47
CA GLU A 44 11.25 -11.70 13.46
C GLU A 44 11.80 -10.28 13.25
N ALA A 45 13.12 -10.15 13.06
CA ALA A 45 13.73 -8.86 12.78
C ALA A 45 13.26 -8.24 11.45
N THR A 46 13.02 -9.06 10.42
CA THR A 46 12.45 -8.60 9.15
C THR A 46 11.00 -8.14 9.32
N VAL A 47 10.20 -8.85 10.11
CA VAL A 47 8.81 -8.45 10.42
C VAL A 47 8.80 -7.12 11.17
N GLU A 48 9.64 -6.96 12.19
CA GLU A 48 9.73 -5.70 12.95
C GLU A 48 10.13 -4.51 12.07
N GLU A 49 11.07 -4.70 11.14
CA GLU A 49 11.46 -3.67 10.17
C GLU A 49 10.29 -3.29 9.24
N LEU A 50 9.51 -4.27 8.77
CA LEU A 50 8.36 -4.02 7.90
C LEU A 50 7.22 -3.27 8.62
N LEU A 51 7.02 -3.56 9.90
CA LEU A 51 5.97 -2.94 10.73
C LEU A 51 6.27 -1.48 11.11
N HIS A 52 7.52 -1.03 10.98
CA HIS A 52 7.96 0.33 11.31
C HIS A 52 8.55 1.06 10.10
N PRO A 53 7.74 1.32 9.04
CA PRO A 53 8.21 1.96 7.81
C PRO A 53 8.82 3.35 8.02
N GLU A 54 8.45 4.06 9.08
CA GLU A 54 9.02 5.34 9.47
C GLU A 54 10.53 5.31 9.75
N ASN A 55 11.07 4.14 10.11
CA ASN A 55 12.50 3.94 10.35
C ASN A 55 13.31 3.82 9.05
N ALA A 56 12.66 3.56 7.92
CA ALA A 56 13.29 3.56 6.60
C ALA A 56 13.22 4.96 5.97
N PRO A 57 14.20 5.39 5.18
CA PRO A 57 14.13 6.68 4.49
C PRO A 57 12.92 6.72 3.54
N PRO A 58 12.29 7.90 3.37
CA PRO A 58 11.23 8.05 2.37
C PRO A 58 11.79 7.88 0.96
N LEU A 59 10.90 7.64 -0.01
CA LEU A 59 11.28 7.67 -1.41
C LEU A 59 11.64 9.10 -1.82
N GLU A 60 12.81 9.28 -2.43
CA GLU A 60 13.22 10.53 -3.04
C GLU A 60 12.41 10.77 -4.33
N GLU A 61 11.51 11.74 -4.31
CA GLU A 61 10.63 12.05 -5.44
C GLU A 61 11.12 13.23 -6.28
N ASP A 62 12.12 13.98 -5.83
CA ASP A 62 12.60 15.17 -6.53
C ASP A 62 13.11 14.87 -7.95
N LEU A 63 13.79 13.74 -8.14
CA LEU A 63 14.25 13.31 -9.45
C LEU A 63 13.08 12.98 -10.38
N ILE A 64 12.09 12.21 -9.91
CA ILE A 64 10.95 11.86 -10.77
C ILE A 64 10.10 13.10 -11.09
N PHE A 65 9.91 14.01 -10.12
CA PHE A 65 9.18 15.26 -10.35
C PHE A 65 9.92 16.25 -11.26
N ARG A 66 11.25 16.19 -11.31
CA ARG A 66 12.03 16.98 -12.27
C ARG A 66 11.78 16.53 -13.70
N PHE A 67 11.71 15.23 -13.95
CA PHE A 67 11.49 14.67 -15.30
C PHE A 67 10.01 14.62 -15.67
N TYR A 68 9.12 14.45 -14.71
CA TYR A 68 7.67 14.30 -14.86
C TYR A 68 6.93 15.24 -13.88
N PRO A 69 6.89 16.56 -14.16
CA PRO A 69 6.30 17.54 -13.26
C PRO A 69 4.78 17.37 -13.08
N ASP A 70 4.10 16.81 -14.07
CA ASP A 70 2.68 16.49 -14.06
C ASP A 70 2.30 15.46 -12.97
N MET A 71 3.21 14.54 -12.63
CA MET A 71 3.04 13.62 -11.50
C MET A 71 2.92 14.35 -10.16
N LYS A 72 3.70 15.43 -9.97
CA LYS A 72 3.66 16.24 -8.75
C LYS A 72 2.36 17.04 -8.64
N GLU A 73 1.92 17.59 -9.76
CA GLU A 73 0.70 18.40 -9.82
C GLU A 73 -0.56 17.55 -9.62
N ALA A 74 -0.54 16.29 -10.08
CA ALA A 74 -1.67 15.37 -10.04
C ALA A 74 -2.97 15.99 -10.59
N ARG A 75 -2.86 16.73 -11.71
CA ARG A 75 -4.02 17.31 -12.42
C ARG A 75 -4.79 16.28 -13.23
N GLN A 76 -4.08 15.27 -13.76
CA GLN A 76 -4.64 14.19 -14.56
C GLN A 76 -4.51 12.86 -13.82
N ILE A 77 -5.40 11.91 -14.13
CA ILE A 77 -5.43 10.61 -13.45
C ILE A 77 -4.21 9.74 -13.80
N ASP A 78 -3.80 9.73 -15.08
CA ASP A 78 -2.70 8.89 -15.55
C ASP A 78 -1.36 9.18 -14.84
N PRO A 79 -0.86 10.43 -14.75
CA PRO A 79 0.38 10.71 -14.03
C PRO A 79 0.24 10.50 -12.51
N ALA A 80 -0.95 10.72 -11.93
CA ALA A 80 -1.21 10.47 -10.52
C ALA A 80 -1.13 8.96 -10.18
N GLN A 81 -1.72 8.10 -11.02
CA GLN A 81 -1.61 6.65 -10.90
C GLN A 81 -0.18 6.17 -11.13
N SER A 82 0.49 6.73 -12.14
CA SER A 82 1.89 6.41 -12.46
C SER A 82 2.81 6.69 -11.29
N LEU A 83 2.62 7.82 -10.58
CA LEU A 83 3.38 8.13 -9.37
C LEU A 83 3.16 7.08 -8.27
N TRP A 84 1.92 6.65 -8.05
CA TRP A 84 1.66 5.65 -7.00
C TRP A 84 2.30 4.29 -7.34
N VAL A 85 2.22 3.87 -8.60
CA VAL A 85 2.91 2.65 -9.08
C VAL A 85 4.43 2.81 -8.93
N TYR A 86 5.00 3.96 -9.29
CA TYR A 86 6.42 4.26 -9.09
C TYR A 86 6.82 4.11 -7.62
N ARG A 87 5.98 4.60 -6.69
CA ARG A 87 6.20 4.41 -5.25
C ARG A 87 6.15 2.95 -4.83
N MET A 88 5.15 2.18 -5.28
CA MET A 88 5.03 0.75 -4.97
C MET A 88 6.24 -0.07 -5.41
N ILE A 89 6.90 0.34 -6.50
CA ILE A 89 8.09 -0.34 -7.04
C ILE A 89 9.37 0.07 -6.31
N ASN A 90 9.55 1.37 -6.01
CA ASN A 90 10.85 1.92 -5.63
C ASN A 90 10.99 2.22 -4.13
N THR A 91 9.90 2.19 -3.37
CA THR A 91 9.95 2.49 -1.93
C THR A 91 10.70 1.44 -1.13
N ARG A 92 11.38 1.89 -0.07
CA ARG A 92 11.90 1.00 1.00
C ARG A 92 10.86 0.74 2.09
N ARG A 93 9.63 1.23 1.92
CA ARG A 93 8.49 1.11 2.85
C ARG A 93 7.35 0.30 2.22
N PRO A 94 7.56 -0.98 1.86
CA PRO A 94 6.59 -1.72 1.06
C PRO A 94 5.25 -1.94 1.79
N LEU A 95 5.28 -2.12 3.11
CA LEU A 95 4.05 -2.32 3.90
C LEU A 95 3.16 -1.08 3.90
N GLU A 96 3.75 0.12 3.96
CA GLU A 96 3.03 1.41 3.92
C GLU A 96 2.15 1.49 2.66
N GLU A 97 2.72 1.21 1.48
CA GLU A 97 1.98 1.24 0.21
C GLU A 97 1.03 0.05 0.05
N LYS A 98 1.41 -1.13 0.56
CA LYS A 98 0.56 -2.32 0.53
C LYS A 98 -0.73 -2.11 1.33
N MET A 99 -0.60 -1.52 2.52
CA MET A 99 -1.75 -1.23 3.37
C MET A 99 -2.58 -0.07 2.84
N ALA A 100 -1.94 0.96 2.26
CA ALA A 100 -2.68 2.02 1.57
C ALA A 100 -3.54 1.46 0.43
N LEU A 101 -3.00 0.53 -0.37
CA LEU A 101 -3.74 -0.15 -1.43
C LEU A 101 -4.88 -1.02 -0.88
N PHE A 102 -4.65 -1.75 0.21
CA PHE A 102 -5.68 -2.54 0.89
C PHE A 102 -6.85 -1.65 1.34
N TRP A 103 -6.57 -0.55 2.03
CA TRP A 103 -7.61 0.35 2.51
C TRP A 103 -8.32 1.09 1.38
N HIS A 104 -7.62 1.49 0.32
CA HIS A 104 -8.23 2.06 -0.87
C HIS A 104 -9.16 1.06 -1.58
N HIS A 105 -8.88 -0.25 -1.50
CA HIS A 105 -9.80 -1.26 -2.06
C HIS A 105 -11.08 -1.39 -1.23
N LEU A 106 -10.99 -1.28 0.10
CA LEU A 106 -12.15 -1.37 0.99
C LEU A 106 -12.99 -0.08 1.00
N PHE A 107 -12.33 1.07 1.11
CA PHE A 107 -12.93 2.40 1.10
C PHE A 107 -12.77 3.04 -0.27
N ALA A 108 -13.28 2.36 -1.28
CA ALA A 108 -13.05 2.71 -2.68
C ALA A 108 -13.70 4.04 -3.06
N THR A 109 -12.88 4.93 -3.63
CA THR A 109 -13.33 6.07 -4.41
C THR A 109 -12.81 5.96 -5.84
N GLY A 110 -13.43 6.68 -6.79
CA GLY A 110 -13.14 6.52 -8.20
C GLY A 110 -13.10 7.82 -8.97
N PHE A 111 -12.14 7.93 -9.89
CA PHE A 111 -11.94 9.13 -10.71
C PHE A 111 -13.18 9.48 -11.54
N ALA A 112 -13.92 8.47 -12.04
CA ALA A 112 -15.12 8.70 -12.85
C ALA A 112 -16.18 9.57 -12.15
N LYS A 113 -16.29 9.50 -10.81
CA LYS A 113 -17.18 10.37 -10.03
C LYS A 113 -16.46 11.65 -9.60
N LEU A 114 -15.26 11.54 -9.04
CA LEU A 114 -14.54 12.67 -8.45
C LEU A 114 -14.04 13.69 -9.48
N ASN A 115 -13.61 13.21 -10.65
CA ASN A 115 -12.98 13.98 -11.73
C ASN A 115 -11.81 14.88 -11.25
N HIS A 116 -11.15 14.53 -10.15
CA HIS A 116 -10.08 15.31 -9.52
C HIS A 116 -9.01 14.37 -8.96
N ALA A 117 -7.92 14.19 -9.71
CA ALA A 117 -6.86 13.23 -9.35
C ALA A 117 -6.12 13.63 -8.06
N LYS A 118 -5.92 14.93 -7.81
CA LYS A 118 -5.27 15.42 -6.58
C LYS A 118 -5.99 14.95 -5.32
N VAL A 119 -7.32 15.00 -5.31
CA VAL A 119 -8.15 14.58 -4.18
C VAL A 119 -7.98 13.08 -3.90
N MET A 120 -7.88 12.25 -4.94
CA MET A 120 -7.56 10.82 -4.79
C MET A 120 -6.14 10.59 -4.25
N THR A 121 -5.13 11.32 -4.74
CA THR A 121 -3.75 11.18 -4.23
C THR A 121 -3.63 11.60 -2.76
N ASN A 122 -4.43 12.57 -2.32
CA ASN A 122 -4.50 12.99 -0.92
C ASN A 122 -5.13 11.89 -0.05
N GLN A 123 -6.20 11.24 -0.52
CA GLN A 123 -6.80 10.10 0.18
C GLN A 123 -5.79 8.93 0.32
N ILE A 124 -5.03 8.63 -0.73
CA ILE A 124 -3.94 7.63 -0.67
C ILE A 124 -2.88 8.03 0.37
N ALA A 125 -2.49 9.31 0.41
CA ALA A 125 -1.54 9.81 1.41
C ALA A 125 -2.11 9.72 2.84
N MET A 126 -3.41 9.95 3.03
CA MET A 126 -4.10 9.72 4.30
C MET A 126 -4.03 8.24 4.68
N PHE A 127 -4.34 7.32 3.76
CA PHE A 127 -4.19 5.90 4.05
C PHE A 127 -2.76 5.53 4.42
N ARG A 128 -1.73 6.02 3.72
CA ARG A 128 -0.33 5.77 4.13
C ARG A 128 -0.05 6.22 5.56
N LYS A 129 -0.56 7.38 5.95
CA LYS A 129 -0.34 7.95 7.28
C LYS A 129 -1.03 7.15 8.40
N TYR A 130 -2.23 6.62 8.15
CA TYR A 130 -3.06 6.00 9.19
C TYR A 130 -3.27 4.50 9.02
N ALA A 131 -2.72 3.88 7.98
CA ALA A 131 -2.95 2.48 7.60
C ALA A 131 -2.59 1.46 8.68
N LEU A 132 -1.59 1.77 9.50
CA LEU A 132 -1.08 0.94 10.60
C LEU A 132 -1.56 1.42 11.98
N SER A 133 -2.39 2.46 12.03
CA SER A 133 -3.01 2.94 13.28
C SER A 133 -4.21 2.07 13.68
N ASP A 134 -4.87 2.41 14.77
CA ASP A 134 -6.09 1.73 15.18
C ASP A 134 -7.25 2.03 14.21
N PHE A 135 -8.17 1.06 14.10
CA PHE A 135 -9.29 1.15 13.16
C PHE A 135 -10.20 2.36 13.39
N ARG A 136 -10.37 2.80 14.64
CA ARG A 136 -11.19 3.99 14.96
C ARG A 136 -10.55 5.23 14.36
N THR A 137 -9.24 5.41 14.52
CA THR A 137 -8.51 6.55 13.93
C THR A 137 -8.70 6.57 12.43
N LEU A 138 -8.48 5.43 11.75
CA LEU A 138 -8.68 5.34 10.30
C LEU A 138 -10.11 5.72 9.88
N LEU A 139 -11.14 5.21 10.57
CA LEU A 139 -12.54 5.52 10.27
C LEU A 139 -12.87 7.02 10.44
N VAL A 140 -12.31 7.67 11.46
CA VAL A 140 -12.49 9.11 11.65
C VAL A 140 -11.83 9.90 10.52
N GLU A 141 -10.61 9.55 10.14
CA GLU A 141 -9.88 10.26 9.09
C GLU A 141 -10.55 10.10 7.72
N ILE A 142 -10.98 8.88 7.34
CA ILE A 142 -11.69 8.66 6.06
C ILE A 142 -13.08 9.31 6.05
N SER A 143 -13.75 9.47 7.19
CA SER A 143 -15.05 10.15 7.25
C SER A 143 -14.98 11.64 6.93
N ARG A 144 -13.79 12.25 7.11
CA ARG A 144 -13.51 13.66 6.87
C ARG A 144 -12.79 13.91 5.54
N ASP A 145 -12.39 12.85 4.86
CA ASP A 145 -11.65 12.92 3.62
C ASP A 145 -12.53 13.45 2.47
N PRO A 146 -12.07 14.45 1.70
CA PRO A 146 -12.86 15.06 0.63
C PRO A 146 -13.27 14.08 -0.49
N ALA A 147 -12.41 13.11 -0.81
CA ALA A 147 -12.74 12.09 -1.82
C ALA A 147 -13.95 11.27 -1.34
N MET A 148 -13.95 10.84 -0.08
CA MET A 148 -15.05 10.06 0.50
C MET A 148 -16.33 10.87 0.70
N ILE A 149 -16.24 12.11 1.17
CA ILE A 149 -17.39 13.01 1.33
C ILE A 149 -18.11 13.20 -0.01
N PHE A 150 -17.35 13.44 -1.09
CA PHE A 150 -17.93 13.57 -2.42
C PHE A 150 -18.45 12.23 -2.96
N TRP A 151 -17.72 11.14 -2.74
CA TRP A 151 -18.11 9.80 -3.19
C TRP A 151 -19.44 9.33 -2.62
N LEU A 152 -19.72 9.65 -1.35
CA LEU A 152 -20.95 9.29 -0.66
C LEU A 152 -22.07 10.34 -0.76
N ASP A 153 -21.87 11.40 -1.56
CA ASP A 153 -22.80 12.52 -1.70
C ASP A 153 -23.10 13.27 -0.40
N ASN A 154 -22.21 13.18 0.60
CA ASN A 154 -22.38 13.87 1.89
C ASN A 154 -22.28 15.39 1.77
N HIS A 155 -21.70 15.91 0.69
CA HIS A 155 -21.62 17.36 0.42
C HIS A 155 -22.99 18.02 0.16
N THR A 156 -24.03 17.23 -0.13
CA THR A 156 -25.40 17.72 -0.32
C THR A 156 -26.30 17.51 0.90
N ASN A 157 -25.78 16.94 1.99
CA ASN A 157 -26.57 16.73 3.20
C ASN A 157 -26.70 18.05 3.97
N THR A 158 -27.89 18.64 3.90
CA THR A 158 -28.35 19.76 4.75
C THR A 158 -28.81 19.31 6.13
#